data_AF-A0AAD2FLX4-F1
#
_entry.id   AF-A0AAD2FLX4-F1
#
_cell.length_a   1.000
_cell.length_b   1.000
_cell.length_c   1.000
_cell.angle_alpha   90.00
_cell.angle_beta   90.00
_cell.angle_gamma   90.00
#
_symmetry.space_group_name_H-M   'P 1'
#
loop_
_entity.id
_entity.type
_entity.pdbx_description
1 polymer ?
#
loop_
_entity_poly.entity_id
_entity_poly.type
_entity_poly.pdbx_seq_one_letter_code
_entity_poly.pdbx_strand_id
1 'polypeptide(L)'
;MAPSQSGIGWMLSSLWPTGSSHGSIRHHSSSTSAAITNNNEKPAAVRIGIVGGGIMGITVANSLIESLQKKNDPRLPNLQIIMLEGDHQGGGGMTEFNQNKHGPDWKAATARNANTIAVGASMHVLSTRPLVYSLLSNGIKDAIGSLQRQLFGQSNNTSAEASNKATKTNHSNPELFAKPPPFFAVKPYYCLGPPATWNERLAFVNFGLHFWYTALVHGGRTDAKARAQTLVQLAKATRHKFVQEIAPKHGCTSNWYAEGLLSVHRTEQAAQHALDECHEYGLPARKLSWDEAIQREPRLQRLPIDSLYAVLRPLDIAANCEQYTRLLLDKCQQYHNDDDDNDNGGVHFDYSSDRGKVTRIDYDANDDGSNGTYTIQQESGRSTQVDVVVLAAGAETPLLAQTLGVASQIPTYPLRGFSYTAVVAKLRSWGHHHSSSNQLLQSAIAMDNLYMSSVKPWMARLTGFGELAGFQRQQQERQAAAPSEAPRVLNQYAQALFGDIAPDKINIAPETAIPCLRPMSPDDLPIVGALVGRTNGGKKMKGLFVHTGHGTLGWTTAYATADCCAQDILDYLLLPPEKKDGDDSSPSDKKAPFSLPDGSTLDRKLISPSRFQFGWFASP
;
A
#
# COMPACT_ATOMS: atom_id res chain seq x y z
N MET A 1 -20.04 1.80 -56.51
CA MET A 1 -19.41 1.81 -57.85
C MET A 1 -18.80 3.19 -58.05
N ALA A 2 -17.47 3.30 -57.97
CA ALA A 2 -16.71 4.42 -58.55
C ALA A 2 -16.44 4.11 -60.03
N PRO A 3 -16.09 5.06 -60.92
CA PRO A 3 -14.84 5.87 -60.90
C PRO A 3 -15.09 7.35 -61.31
N SER A 4 -14.18 8.33 -61.39
CA SER A 4 -12.83 8.41 -61.97
C SER A 4 -12.19 9.81 -61.74
N GLN A 5 -10.86 9.87 -61.51
CA GLN A 5 -9.79 10.69 -62.16
C GLN A 5 -10.11 12.12 -62.69
N SER A 6 -9.26 13.17 -62.72
CA SER A 6 -7.80 13.42 -62.69
C SER A 6 -7.52 14.96 -62.83
N GLY A 7 -6.26 15.42 -62.70
CA GLY A 7 -5.73 16.71 -63.23
C GLY A 7 -5.13 17.65 -62.17
N ILE A 8 -3.80 17.84 -62.01
CA ILE A 8 -2.75 18.49 -62.84
C ILE A 8 -2.86 20.04 -62.90
N GLY A 9 -1.78 20.74 -62.50
CA GLY A 9 -1.54 22.16 -62.83
C GLY A 9 -0.27 22.76 -62.23
N TRP A 10 0.74 23.00 -63.07
CA TRP A 10 2.07 23.55 -62.80
C TRP A 10 2.19 25.06 -63.07
N MET A 11 3.20 25.69 -62.45
CA MET A 11 4.09 26.79 -62.92
C MET A 11 3.62 28.26 -63.11
N LEU A 12 4.24 29.12 -62.27
CA LEU A 12 5.09 30.31 -62.56
C LEU A 12 4.66 31.38 -63.60
N SER A 13 4.65 32.65 -63.18
CA SER A 13 5.61 33.68 -63.66
C SER A 13 5.35 35.10 -63.14
N SER A 14 6.47 35.85 -62.94
CA SER A 14 6.64 37.31 -63.25
C SER A 14 5.98 38.34 -62.30
N LEU A 15 6.50 39.53 -61.91
CA LEU A 15 7.61 40.41 -62.29
C LEU A 15 8.00 41.34 -61.09
N TRP A 16 9.24 41.83 -61.06
CA TRP A 16 9.72 43.01 -60.30
C TRP A 16 9.84 44.23 -61.25
N PRO A 17 9.90 45.50 -60.78
CA PRO A 17 11.23 46.14 -60.63
C PRO A 17 11.37 47.32 -59.63
N THR A 18 12.65 47.71 -59.43
CA THR A 18 13.21 49.00 -58.93
C THR A 18 13.26 49.19 -57.40
N GLY A 19 14.38 49.50 -56.73
CA GLY A 19 15.75 49.83 -57.13
C GLY A 19 16.13 51.25 -56.70
N SER A 20 16.89 51.40 -55.61
CA SER A 20 17.98 52.39 -55.51
C SER A 20 18.88 52.10 -54.30
N SER A 21 20.16 52.38 -54.50
CA SER A 21 21.35 51.83 -53.86
C SER A 21 22.16 52.92 -53.14
N HIS A 22 23.22 52.45 -52.45
CA HIS A 22 24.44 53.11 -51.92
C HIS A 22 24.52 52.91 -50.39
N GLY A 23 25.41 52.11 -49.78
CA GLY A 23 26.66 51.48 -50.20
C GLY A 23 27.81 52.04 -49.37
N SER A 24 28.37 51.27 -48.42
CA SER A 24 29.82 51.25 -48.10
C SER A 24 30.17 50.32 -46.91
N ILE A 25 30.93 49.28 -47.22
CA ILE A 25 32.16 48.76 -46.58
C ILE A 25 32.18 48.33 -45.09
N ARG A 26 32.51 47.03 -44.95
CA ARG A 26 33.03 46.22 -43.83
C ARG A 26 33.72 46.94 -42.66
N HIS A 27 33.41 46.48 -41.44
CA HIS A 27 34.42 46.13 -40.42
C HIS A 27 33.92 44.99 -39.53
N HIS A 28 34.69 43.90 -39.47
CA HIS A 28 34.63 42.95 -38.35
C HIS A 28 35.14 43.65 -37.10
N SER A 29 34.34 43.65 -36.03
CA SER A 29 34.87 43.78 -34.67
C SER A 29 34.03 42.93 -33.73
N SER A 30 34.71 41.94 -33.15
CA SER A 30 34.30 41.22 -31.96
C SER A 30 34.20 42.20 -30.79
N SER A 31 33.03 42.35 -30.19
CA SER A 31 32.92 42.85 -28.83
C SER A 31 31.81 42.14 -28.08
N THR A 32 32.26 41.38 -27.09
CA THR A 32 31.51 40.85 -25.95
C THR A 32 30.77 42.00 -25.27
N SER A 33 29.44 42.02 -25.39
CA SER A 33 28.58 42.82 -24.52
C SER A 33 27.67 41.87 -23.76
N ALA A 34 27.99 41.68 -22.49
CA ALA A 34 27.14 41.00 -21.51
C ALA A 34 25.80 41.74 -21.45
N ALA A 35 24.77 41.15 -22.05
CA ALA A 35 23.40 41.54 -21.77
C ALA A 35 23.07 41.04 -20.35
N ILE A 36 23.08 41.95 -19.39
CA ILE A 36 22.46 41.76 -18.08
C ILE A 36 20.96 41.67 -18.35
N THR A 37 20.46 40.45 -18.53
CA THR A 37 19.02 40.18 -18.51
C THR A 37 18.57 40.25 -17.05
N ASN A 38 17.68 41.20 -16.76
CA ASN A 38 16.87 41.21 -15.55
C ASN A 38 16.00 39.94 -15.50
N ASN A 39 16.55 38.84 -15.00
CA ASN A 39 15.79 37.62 -14.70
C ASN A 39 15.27 37.71 -13.26
N ASN A 40 14.14 38.39 -13.08
CA ASN A 40 13.36 38.34 -11.85
C ASN A 40 12.18 37.36 -11.96
N GLU A 41 12.13 36.50 -12.98
CA GLU A 41 11.20 35.38 -13.03
C GLU A 41 11.70 34.30 -12.05
N LYS A 42 10.96 34.08 -10.96
CA LYS A 42 11.18 32.92 -10.09
C LYS A 42 11.13 31.66 -10.98
N PRO A 43 12.07 30.72 -10.85
CA PRO A 43 12.04 29.49 -11.63
C PRO A 43 10.74 28.74 -11.37
N ALA A 44 10.11 28.25 -12.44
CA ALA A 44 8.85 27.49 -12.37
C ALA A 44 8.96 26.31 -11.40
N ALA A 45 7.89 26.06 -10.63
CA ALA A 45 7.87 24.98 -9.66
C ALA A 45 7.98 23.61 -10.37
N VAL A 46 8.81 22.72 -9.83
CA VAL A 46 8.86 21.32 -10.25
C VAL A 46 7.58 20.63 -9.80
N ARG A 47 6.88 20.02 -10.76
CA ARG A 47 5.59 19.39 -10.55
C ARG A 47 5.79 17.90 -10.29
N ILE A 48 5.32 17.42 -9.14
CA ILE A 48 5.42 16.03 -8.70
C ILE A 48 4.02 15.41 -8.70
N GLY A 49 3.73 14.50 -9.61
CA GLY A 49 2.50 13.71 -9.63
C GLY A 49 2.62 12.47 -8.74
N ILE A 50 1.88 12.42 -7.63
CA ILE A 50 1.78 11.22 -6.79
C ILE A 50 0.48 10.49 -7.15
N VAL A 51 0.60 9.31 -7.75
CA VAL A 51 -0.54 8.50 -8.19
C VAL A 51 -0.90 7.50 -7.10
N GLY A 52 -1.94 7.81 -6.32
CA GLY A 52 -2.50 7.03 -5.23
C GLY A 52 -2.86 7.89 -4.02
N GLY A 53 -4.16 7.95 -3.66
CA GLY A 53 -4.66 8.72 -2.52
C GLY A 53 -4.76 8.00 -1.19
N GLY A 54 -4.25 6.77 -1.13
CA GLY A 54 -4.12 6.05 0.13
C GLY A 54 -2.99 6.59 1.01
N ILE A 55 -2.84 5.97 2.17
CA ILE A 55 -1.73 6.21 3.11
C ILE A 55 -0.36 6.17 2.43
N MET A 56 -0.15 5.34 1.41
CA MET A 56 1.12 5.28 0.68
C MET A 56 1.45 6.64 0.04
N GLY A 57 0.59 7.17 -0.83
CA GLY A 57 0.83 8.48 -1.46
C GLY A 57 0.79 9.64 -0.47
N ILE A 58 -0.16 9.63 0.48
CA ILE A 58 -0.30 10.72 1.48
C ILE A 58 0.95 10.81 2.37
N THR A 59 1.52 9.67 2.79
CA THR A 59 2.75 9.70 3.59
C THR A 59 3.94 10.21 2.79
N VAL A 60 4.08 9.86 1.50
CA VAL A 60 5.14 10.42 0.64
C VAL A 60 5.00 11.94 0.50
N ALA A 61 3.80 12.44 0.23
CA ALA A 61 3.55 13.88 0.15
C ALA A 61 3.92 14.58 1.46
N ASN A 62 3.51 14.02 2.60
CA ASN A 62 3.81 14.58 3.91
C ASN A 62 5.32 14.57 4.21
N SER A 63 6.02 13.47 3.91
CA SER A 63 7.48 13.35 4.07
C SER A 63 8.26 14.34 3.20
N LEU A 64 7.80 14.61 1.98
CA LEU A 64 8.38 15.63 1.10
C LEU A 64 8.23 17.02 1.72
N ILE A 65 7.03 17.39 2.16
CA ILE A 65 6.75 18.67 2.81
C ILE A 65 7.62 18.86 4.06
N GLU A 66 7.66 17.87 4.96
CA GLU A 66 8.47 17.94 6.18
C GLU A 66 9.96 18.10 5.85
N SER A 67 10.42 17.43 4.79
CA SER A 67 11.81 17.52 4.35
C SER A 67 12.14 18.88 3.76
N LEU A 68 11.24 19.49 3.00
CA LEU A 68 11.38 20.85 2.47
C LEU A 68 11.43 21.89 3.60
N GLN A 69 10.53 21.77 4.59
CA GLN A 69 10.49 22.68 5.74
C GLN A 69 11.76 22.58 6.61
N LYS A 70 12.32 21.38 6.75
CA LYS A 70 13.56 21.15 7.53
C LYS A 70 14.81 21.57 6.75
N LYS A 71 14.89 21.24 5.47
CA LYS A 71 16.00 21.58 4.58
C LYS A 71 15.70 22.91 3.93
N ASN A 72 16.00 24.02 4.62
CA ASN A 72 16.05 25.35 4.02
C ASN A 72 17.26 25.46 3.06
N ASP A 73 17.35 24.54 2.09
CA ASP A 73 18.43 24.41 1.13
C ASP A 73 18.06 25.23 -0.11
N PRO A 74 18.78 26.33 -0.40
CA PRO A 74 18.45 27.23 -1.50
C PRO A 74 18.59 26.58 -2.89
N ARG A 75 19.15 25.37 -2.98
CA ARG A 75 19.26 24.60 -4.22
C ARG A 75 18.00 23.81 -4.54
N LEU A 76 17.10 23.60 -3.58
CA LEU A 76 15.87 22.88 -3.82
C LEU A 76 14.91 23.76 -4.64
N PRO A 77 14.37 23.24 -5.75
CA PRO A 77 13.39 23.99 -6.51
C PRO A 77 12.10 24.12 -5.71
N ASN A 78 11.30 25.12 -6.06
CA ASN A 78 9.93 25.18 -5.59
C ASN A 78 9.16 23.93 -6.06
N LEU A 79 8.36 23.31 -5.19
CA LEU A 79 7.66 22.06 -5.51
C LEU A 79 6.14 22.26 -5.52
N GLN A 80 5.50 21.77 -6.57
CA GLN A 80 4.05 21.59 -6.64
C GLN A 80 3.75 20.09 -6.62
N ILE A 81 3.13 19.60 -5.56
CA ILE A 81 2.75 18.18 -5.43
C ILE A 81 1.30 18.04 -5.88
N ILE A 82 1.04 17.20 -6.88
CA ILE A 82 -0.28 16.91 -7.41
C ILE A 82 -0.64 15.47 -7.07
N MET A 83 -1.67 15.32 -6.25
CA MET A 83 -2.16 14.06 -5.73
C MET A 83 -3.29 13.53 -6.62
N LEU A 84 -3.11 12.37 -7.26
CA LEU A 84 -4.00 11.81 -8.30
C LEU A 84 -4.51 10.42 -7.90
N GLU A 85 -5.78 10.09 -8.19
CA GLU A 85 -6.38 8.81 -7.76
C GLU A 85 -5.81 7.65 -8.58
N GLY A 86 -5.33 6.59 -7.91
CA GLY A 86 -4.67 5.44 -8.55
C GLY A 86 -5.48 4.14 -8.48
N ASP A 87 -6.52 4.07 -7.65
CA ASP A 87 -7.29 2.85 -7.40
C ASP A 87 -8.79 3.13 -7.36
N HIS A 88 -9.59 2.21 -7.92
CA HIS A 88 -11.05 2.24 -7.82
C HIS A 88 -11.58 2.16 -6.39
N GLN A 89 -10.81 1.57 -5.45
CA GLN A 89 -11.12 1.56 -4.03
C GLN A 89 -10.59 2.79 -3.28
N GLY A 90 -9.71 3.60 -3.89
CA GLY A 90 -9.15 4.81 -3.27
C GLY A 90 -10.18 5.94 -3.14
N GLY A 91 -11.11 6.00 -4.09
CA GLY A 91 -12.13 7.04 -4.20
C GLY A 91 -13.34 6.84 -3.29
N GLY A 92 -13.21 7.16 -2.01
CA GLY A 92 -14.25 8.00 -1.43
C GLY A 92 -14.03 9.39 -2.01
N GLY A 93 -14.93 9.93 -2.83
CA GLY A 93 -14.77 11.30 -3.32
C GLY A 93 -14.53 12.27 -2.14
N MET A 94 -13.92 13.43 -2.38
CA MET A 94 -13.74 14.46 -1.34
C MET A 94 -15.06 14.83 -0.60
N THR A 95 -16.22 14.51 -1.17
CA THR A 95 -17.54 14.63 -0.53
C THR A 95 -17.84 13.57 0.54
N GLU A 96 -17.21 12.39 0.51
CA GLU A 96 -17.39 11.30 1.50
C GLU A 96 -16.36 11.33 2.64
N PHE A 97 -15.23 12.00 2.47
CA PHE A 97 -14.32 12.30 3.59
C PHE A 97 -14.84 13.46 4.48
N ASN A 98 -15.91 14.14 4.03
CA ASN A 98 -16.47 15.33 4.66
C ASN A 98 -17.43 15.02 5.84
N GLN A 99 -17.46 15.93 6.81
CA GLN A 99 -17.63 15.72 8.26
C GLN A 99 -19.01 15.33 8.85
N ASN A 100 -20.04 14.93 8.10
CA ASN A 100 -21.41 14.86 8.69
C ASN A 100 -22.25 13.60 8.47
N LYS A 101 -21.68 12.47 8.03
CA LYS A 101 -22.47 11.22 7.91
C LYS A 101 -22.40 10.36 9.18
N HIS A 102 -23.55 10.19 9.83
CA HIS A 102 -23.77 9.24 10.92
C HIS A 102 -23.80 7.78 10.41
N GLY A 103 -22.63 7.22 10.08
CA GLY A 103 -22.50 5.80 9.70
C GLY A 103 -21.31 5.55 8.76
N PRO A 104 -20.75 4.33 8.72
CA PRO A 104 -19.51 4.06 8.01
C PRO A 104 -19.68 3.89 6.48
N ASP A 105 -19.77 4.99 5.73
CA ASP A 105 -19.50 5.01 4.28
C ASP A 105 -17.96 4.97 4.07
N TRP A 106 -17.32 3.85 4.40
CA TRP A 106 -15.85 3.72 4.28
C TRP A 106 -15.47 3.10 2.95
N LYS A 107 -15.03 3.88 1.95
CA LYS A 107 -14.61 3.33 0.64
C LYS A 107 -13.11 3.01 0.54
N ALA A 108 -12.24 3.81 1.14
CA ALA A 108 -10.79 3.64 1.05
C ALA A 108 -10.28 2.33 1.70
N ALA A 109 -9.50 1.54 0.95
CA ALA A 109 -8.85 0.32 1.44
C ALA A 109 -7.96 0.57 2.67
N THR A 110 -7.39 1.78 2.77
CA THR A 110 -6.52 2.21 3.86
C THR A 110 -7.25 2.38 5.19
N ALA A 111 -8.56 2.71 5.15
CA ALA A 111 -9.41 2.80 6.33
C ALA A 111 -9.91 1.42 6.83
N ARG A 112 -9.59 0.34 6.12
CA ARG A 112 -10.10 -1.02 6.38
C ARG A 112 -9.02 -2.02 6.83
N ASN A 113 -7.74 -1.68 6.79
CA ASN A 113 -6.66 -2.57 7.24
C ASN A 113 -6.61 -2.76 8.78
N ALA A 114 -5.72 -3.65 9.23
CA ALA A 114 -5.43 -3.82 10.64
C ALA A 114 -4.93 -2.49 11.24
N ASN A 115 -5.56 -2.08 12.35
CA ASN A 115 -5.26 -0.84 13.05
C ASN A 115 -4.06 -0.99 13.98
N THR A 116 -3.01 -1.72 13.58
CA THR A 116 -1.90 -2.05 14.49
C THR A 116 -0.55 -1.77 13.84
N ILE A 117 0.24 -0.85 14.41
CA ILE A 117 1.68 -0.76 14.16
C ILE A 117 2.32 -1.92 14.93
N ALA A 118 2.46 -3.05 14.25
CA ALA A 118 2.87 -4.30 14.87
C ALA A 118 4.36 -4.59 14.58
N VAL A 119 5.24 -4.03 15.41
CA VAL A 119 6.69 -4.25 15.32
C VAL A 119 7.02 -5.73 15.47
N GLY A 120 6.35 -6.42 16.40
CA GLY A 120 6.53 -7.87 16.59
C GLY A 120 5.98 -8.71 15.43
N ALA A 121 4.97 -8.23 14.69
CA ALA A 121 4.46 -8.95 13.51
C ALA A 121 5.39 -8.83 12.29
N SER A 122 6.24 -7.81 12.26
CA SER A 122 7.21 -7.57 11.20
C SER A 122 8.32 -8.63 11.12
N MET A 123 8.40 -9.53 12.09
CA MET A 123 9.36 -10.64 12.13
C MET A 123 9.01 -11.77 11.15
N HIS A 124 7.76 -11.84 10.70
CA HIS A 124 7.26 -12.94 9.87
C HIS A 124 7.34 -12.60 8.37
N VAL A 125 8.02 -13.48 7.63
CA VAL A 125 8.20 -13.39 6.17
C VAL A 125 7.51 -14.60 5.55
N LEU A 126 6.66 -14.40 4.54
CA LEU A 126 5.92 -15.48 3.88
C LEU A 126 6.81 -16.25 2.90
N SER A 127 7.72 -15.58 2.21
CA SER A 127 8.60 -16.14 1.16
C SER A 127 9.69 -17.11 1.68
N THR A 128 9.28 -18.20 2.33
CA THR A 128 10.18 -19.18 2.95
C THR A 128 10.01 -20.57 2.33
N ARG A 129 11.09 -21.37 2.33
CA ARG A 129 11.04 -22.76 1.84
C ARG A 129 9.95 -23.60 2.54
N PRO A 130 9.80 -23.57 3.88
CA PRO A 130 8.77 -24.34 4.56
C PRO A 130 7.34 -23.98 4.11
N LEU A 131 7.05 -22.69 3.89
CA LEU A 131 5.73 -22.29 3.39
C LEU A 131 5.49 -22.89 2.01
N VAL A 132 6.46 -22.78 1.09
CA VAL A 132 6.37 -23.39 -0.24
C VAL A 132 6.09 -24.88 -0.18
N TYR A 133 6.82 -25.64 0.65
CA TYR A 133 6.56 -27.08 0.82
C TYR A 133 5.17 -27.35 1.39
N SER A 134 4.70 -26.52 2.33
CA SER A 134 3.35 -26.64 2.87
C SER A 134 2.28 -26.37 1.80
N LEU A 135 2.45 -25.35 0.96
CA LEU A 135 1.54 -25.02 -0.12
C LEU A 135 1.49 -26.12 -1.18
N LEU A 136 2.64 -26.67 -1.56
CA LEU A 136 2.71 -27.80 -2.49
C LEU A 136 2.07 -29.06 -1.90
N SER A 137 2.40 -29.40 -0.65
CA SER A 137 1.85 -30.60 0.00
C SER A 137 0.34 -30.50 0.26
N ASN A 138 -0.16 -29.33 0.67
CA ASN A 138 -1.58 -29.09 0.88
C ASN A 138 -2.33 -28.97 -0.46
N GLY A 139 -1.75 -28.31 -1.46
CA GLY A 139 -2.30 -28.24 -2.81
C GLY A 139 -2.42 -29.61 -3.47
N ILE A 140 -1.43 -30.50 -3.27
CA ILE A 140 -1.51 -31.90 -3.72
C ILE A 140 -2.61 -32.65 -2.97
N LYS A 141 -2.73 -32.48 -1.64
CA LYS A 141 -3.80 -33.11 -0.85
C LYS A 141 -5.19 -32.62 -1.27
N ASP A 142 -5.35 -31.33 -1.53
CA ASP A 142 -6.60 -30.74 -1.99
C ASP A 142 -6.95 -31.19 -3.41
N ALA A 143 -5.96 -31.27 -4.31
CA ALA A 143 -6.13 -31.80 -5.65
C ALA A 143 -6.54 -33.29 -5.60
N ILE A 144 -5.83 -34.13 -4.83
CA ILE A 144 -6.19 -35.54 -4.63
C ILE A 144 -7.58 -35.68 -4.00
N GLY A 145 -7.92 -34.86 -3.00
CA GLY A 145 -9.23 -34.86 -2.36
C GLY A 145 -10.35 -34.40 -3.28
N SER A 146 -10.09 -33.43 -4.16
CA SER A 146 -11.04 -33.00 -5.21
C SER A 146 -11.22 -34.09 -6.28
N LEU A 147 -10.13 -34.76 -6.68
CA LEU A 147 -10.15 -35.87 -7.62
C LEU A 147 -10.88 -37.08 -7.02
N GLN A 148 -10.66 -37.40 -5.75
CA GLN A 148 -11.39 -38.45 -5.02
C GLN A 148 -12.88 -38.12 -4.89
N ARG A 149 -13.24 -36.85 -4.63
CA ARG A 149 -14.64 -36.41 -4.60
C ARG A 149 -15.31 -36.46 -5.98
N GLN A 150 -14.56 -36.21 -7.05
CA GLN A 150 -15.05 -36.34 -8.44
C GLN A 150 -15.11 -37.79 -8.92
N LEU A 151 -14.16 -38.65 -8.53
CA LEU A 151 -14.05 -40.03 -8.99
C LEU A 151 -14.85 -41.02 -8.14
N PHE A 152 -14.97 -40.79 -6.83
CA PHE A 152 -15.62 -41.70 -5.88
C PHE A 152 -16.82 -41.07 -5.19
N GLY A 153 -17.52 -40.15 -5.88
CA GLY A 153 -18.63 -39.35 -5.36
C GLY A 153 -19.37 -40.02 -4.21
N GLN A 154 -19.12 -39.56 -2.98
CA GLN A 154 -19.94 -39.97 -1.86
C GLN A 154 -21.31 -39.34 -2.06
N SER A 155 -22.24 -40.14 -2.56
CA SER A 155 -23.66 -39.99 -2.36
C SER A 155 -23.91 -39.83 -0.86
N ASN A 156 -23.98 -38.59 -0.37
CA ASN A 156 -24.71 -38.25 0.83
C ASN A 156 -25.68 -37.14 0.45
N ASN A 157 -26.89 -37.55 0.08
CA ASN A 157 -28.10 -36.72 0.11
C ASN A 157 -28.23 -36.07 1.50
N THR A 158 -27.67 -34.87 1.69
CA THR A 158 -27.96 -33.99 2.83
C THR A 158 -27.94 -32.51 2.43
N SER A 159 -28.10 -32.20 1.14
CA SER A 159 -28.20 -30.81 0.65
C SER A 159 -29.62 -30.22 0.76
N ALA A 160 -30.65 -31.01 1.07
CA ALA A 160 -32.02 -30.53 1.25
C ALA A 160 -32.46 -30.40 2.72
N GLU A 161 -31.87 -31.15 3.67
CA GLU A 161 -32.24 -31.06 5.09
C GLU A 161 -31.38 -30.07 5.89
N ALA A 162 -30.19 -29.69 5.40
CA ALA A 162 -29.36 -28.66 6.01
C ALA A 162 -29.94 -27.24 5.83
N SER A 163 -30.73 -27.01 4.77
CA SER A 163 -31.38 -25.73 4.48
C SER A 163 -32.52 -25.41 5.47
N ASN A 164 -33.22 -26.42 6.00
CA ASN A 164 -34.36 -26.23 6.91
C ASN A 164 -34.01 -26.27 8.41
N LYS A 165 -32.75 -26.55 8.78
CA LYS A 165 -32.27 -26.48 10.18
C LYS A 165 -31.46 -25.22 10.51
N ALA A 166 -31.15 -24.39 9.52
CA ALA A 166 -30.41 -23.14 9.70
C ALA A 166 -31.20 -22.02 10.40
N THR A 167 -32.48 -22.22 10.72
CA THR A 167 -33.32 -21.20 11.39
C THR A 167 -33.47 -21.37 12.89
N LYS A 168 -32.83 -22.35 13.56
CA LYS A 168 -32.86 -22.46 15.03
C LYS A 168 -31.59 -23.10 15.61
N THR A 169 -30.53 -22.29 15.80
CA THR A 169 -29.65 -22.29 17.00
C THR A 169 -28.50 -21.28 16.84
N ASN A 170 -28.59 -20.16 17.57
CA ASN A 170 -27.57 -19.12 17.72
C ASN A 170 -26.44 -19.54 18.69
N HIS A 171 -25.77 -20.67 18.43
CA HIS A 171 -24.61 -21.07 19.23
C HIS A 171 -23.36 -21.22 18.36
N SER A 172 -22.29 -20.56 18.79
CA SER A 172 -20.93 -20.68 18.25
C SER A 172 -20.58 -22.14 18.01
N ASN A 173 -20.26 -22.52 16.77
CA ASN A 173 -19.86 -23.89 16.45
C ASN A 173 -18.49 -24.20 17.08
N PRO A 174 -18.40 -25.03 18.15
CA PRO A 174 -17.15 -25.28 18.87
C PRO A 174 -16.09 -25.95 17.99
N GLU A 175 -16.51 -26.69 16.96
CA GLU A 175 -15.59 -27.36 16.04
C GLU A 175 -14.74 -26.39 15.23
N LEU A 176 -15.23 -25.17 14.95
CA LEU A 176 -14.42 -24.17 14.25
C LEU A 176 -13.28 -23.64 15.10
N PHE A 177 -13.48 -23.58 16.42
CA PHE A 177 -12.45 -23.12 17.34
C PHE A 177 -11.44 -24.21 17.69
N ALA A 178 -11.73 -25.49 17.39
CA ALA A 178 -10.82 -26.61 17.68
C ALA A 178 -9.53 -26.56 16.85
N LYS A 179 -9.55 -25.99 15.65
CA LYS A 179 -8.38 -25.88 14.76
C LYS A 179 -8.21 -24.45 14.24
N PRO A 180 -6.96 -23.97 14.05
CA PRO A 180 -6.74 -22.71 13.38
C PRO A 180 -7.28 -22.80 11.93
N PRO A 181 -8.03 -21.80 11.44
CA PRO A 181 -8.52 -21.79 10.07
C PRO A 181 -7.36 -21.77 9.05
N PRO A 182 -7.58 -22.18 7.79
CA PRO A 182 -6.62 -21.93 6.73
C PRO A 182 -6.58 -20.42 6.42
N PHE A 183 -5.47 -19.76 6.76
CA PHE A 183 -5.32 -18.32 6.58
C PHE A 183 -4.74 -17.91 5.24
N PHE A 184 -4.09 -18.82 4.52
CA PHE A 184 -3.53 -18.55 3.21
C PHE A 184 -4.17 -19.47 2.16
N ALA A 185 -4.55 -18.89 1.02
CA ALA A 185 -5.09 -19.65 -0.11
C ALA A 185 -4.66 -19.05 -1.44
N VAL A 186 -4.51 -19.91 -2.44
CA VAL A 186 -4.32 -19.49 -3.84
C VAL A 186 -5.52 -19.95 -4.63
N LYS A 187 -6.08 -19.07 -5.46
CA LYS A 187 -7.25 -19.35 -6.30
C LYS A 187 -6.90 -19.11 -7.76
N PRO A 188 -6.15 -20.05 -8.41
CA PRO A 188 -5.57 -19.84 -9.73
C PRO A 188 -6.60 -19.48 -10.81
N TYR A 189 -7.81 -20.04 -10.73
CA TYR A 189 -8.90 -19.71 -11.66
C TYR A 189 -9.18 -18.20 -11.73
N TYR A 190 -9.12 -17.49 -10.61
CA TYR A 190 -9.36 -16.05 -10.57
C TYR A 190 -8.12 -15.21 -10.85
N CYS A 191 -6.92 -15.82 -10.81
CA CYS A 191 -5.66 -15.14 -11.10
C CYS A 191 -5.25 -15.27 -12.57
N LEU A 192 -5.57 -16.41 -13.21
CA LEU A 192 -5.15 -16.78 -14.55
C LEU A 192 -6.31 -17.04 -15.53
N GLY A 193 -7.51 -17.33 -15.01
CA GLY A 193 -8.67 -17.71 -15.82
C GLY A 193 -9.44 -16.53 -16.40
N PRO A 194 -10.63 -16.78 -16.97
CA PRO A 194 -11.48 -15.78 -17.59
C PRO A 194 -11.79 -14.52 -16.75
N PRO A 195 -11.93 -14.60 -15.41
CA PRO A 195 -12.15 -13.41 -14.57
C PRO A 195 -10.99 -12.40 -14.56
N ALA A 196 -9.78 -12.80 -14.94
CA ALA A 196 -8.61 -11.92 -14.98
C ALA A 196 -8.37 -11.38 -16.39
N THR A 197 -8.14 -10.07 -16.50
CA THR A 197 -7.65 -9.41 -17.71
C THR A 197 -6.23 -9.87 -18.06
N TRP A 198 -5.78 -9.65 -19.30
CA TRP A 198 -4.43 -10.02 -19.71
C TRP A 198 -3.34 -9.39 -18.82
N ASN A 199 -3.46 -8.10 -18.52
CA ASN A 199 -2.52 -7.36 -17.68
C ASN A 199 -2.46 -7.90 -16.23
N GLU A 200 -3.59 -8.34 -15.69
CA GLU A 200 -3.64 -8.97 -14.36
C GLU A 200 -3.01 -10.36 -14.36
N ARG A 201 -3.16 -11.13 -15.44
CA ARG A 201 -2.49 -12.42 -15.61
C ARG A 201 -0.97 -12.23 -15.68
N LEU A 202 -0.51 -11.24 -16.44
CA LEU A 202 0.91 -10.89 -16.51
C LEU A 202 1.44 -10.47 -15.13
N ALA A 203 0.69 -9.67 -14.38
CA ALA A 203 1.07 -9.30 -13.00
C ALA A 203 1.17 -10.54 -12.10
N PHE A 204 0.25 -11.49 -12.20
CA PHE A 204 0.29 -12.74 -11.43
C PHE A 204 1.50 -13.60 -11.77
N VAL A 205 1.77 -13.77 -13.07
CA VAL A 205 2.93 -14.52 -13.54
C VAL A 205 4.22 -13.87 -13.07
N ASN A 206 4.34 -12.54 -13.21
CA ASN A 206 5.51 -11.79 -12.76
C ASN A 206 5.74 -11.95 -11.25
N PHE A 207 4.70 -11.71 -10.43
CA PHE A 207 4.76 -11.94 -8.98
C PHE A 207 5.15 -13.39 -8.66
N GLY A 208 4.51 -14.36 -9.30
CA GLY A 208 4.75 -15.78 -9.05
C GLY A 208 6.19 -16.17 -9.34
N LEU A 209 6.75 -15.74 -10.48
CA LEU A 209 8.13 -16.01 -10.86
C LEU A 209 9.13 -15.49 -9.83
N HIS A 210 8.98 -14.23 -9.41
CA HIS A 210 9.82 -13.64 -8.38
C HIS A 210 9.58 -14.27 -7.00
N PHE A 211 8.35 -14.68 -6.68
CA PHE A 211 8.02 -15.31 -5.39
C PHE A 211 8.67 -16.69 -5.29
N TRP A 212 8.58 -17.50 -6.35
CA TRP A 212 9.23 -18.81 -6.43
C TRP A 212 10.75 -18.67 -6.38
N TYR A 213 11.32 -17.74 -7.13
CA TYR A 213 12.75 -17.46 -7.08
C TYR A 213 13.19 -17.08 -5.66
N THR A 214 12.51 -16.12 -5.04
CA THR A 214 12.82 -15.67 -3.67
C THR A 214 12.69 -16.80 -2.67
N ALA A 215 11.58 -17.56 -2.70
CA ALA A 215 11.34 -18.60 -1.71
C ALA A 215 12.27 -19.81 -1.88
N LEU A 216 12.69 -20.15 -3.09
CA LEU A 216 13.57 -21.31 -3.33
C LEU A 216 15.05 -20.95 -3.16
N VAL A 217 15.48 -19.83 -3.74
CA VAL A 217 16.89 -19.39 -3.74
C VAL A 217 17.23 -18.66 -2.44
N HIS A 218 16.39 -17.70 -2.04
CA HIS A 218 16.59 -16.82 -0.87
C HIS A 218 15.60 -17.08 0.28
N GLY A 219 14.94 -18.24 0.31
CA GLY A 219 13.97 -18.60 1.35
C GLY A 219 14.57 -19.44 2.47
N GLY A 220 15.91 -19.50 2.56
CA GLY A 220 16.62 -20.09 3.70
C GLY A 220 16.44 -19.24 4.97
N ARG A 221 16.71 -19.85 6.13
CA ARG A 221 16.51 -19.19 7.44
C ARG A 221 17.29 -17.88 7.58
N THR A 222 18.53 -17.84 7.10
CA THR A 222 19.39 -16.65 7.17
C THR A 222 18.82 -15.48 6.36
N ASP A 223 18.43 -15.74 5.11
CA ASP A 223 17.90 -14.70 4.23
C ASP A 223 16.54 -14.20 4.69
N ALA A 224 15.66 -15.11 5.13
CA ALA A 224 14.36 -14.75 5.70
C ALA A 224 14.55 -13.88 6.96
N LYS A 225 15.51 -14.21 7.82
CA LYS A 225 15.86 -13.41 9.00
C LYS A 225 16.37 -12.01 8.63
N ALA A 226 17.18 -11.88 7.59
CA ALA A 226 17.67 -10.57 7.13
C ALA A 226 16.52 -9.68 6.62
N ARG A 227 15.55 -10.25 5.89
CA ARG A 227 14.35 -9.52 5.46
C ARG A 227 13.47 -9.14 6.64
N ALA A 228 13.25 -10.05 7.58
CA ALA A 228 12.53 -9.76 8.82
C ALA A 228 13.21 -8.65 9.64
N GLN A 229 14.54 -8.64 9.75
CA GLN A 229 15.29 -7.56 10.41
C GLN A 229 15.05 -6.21 9.75
N THR A 230 15.01 -6.18 8.42
CA THR A 230 14.69 -4.96 7.65
C THR A 230 13.27 -4.46 7.96
N LEU A 231 12.28 -5.35 7.99
CA LEU A 231 10.90 -5.01 8.34
C LEU A 231 10.78 -4.51 9.78
N VAL A 232 11.44 -5.16 10.75
CA VAL A 232 11.46 -4.72 12.15
C VAL A 232 12.09 -3.34 12.28
N GLN A 233 13.18 -3.05 11.56
CA GLN A 233 13.80 -1.72 11.56
C GLN A 233 12.84 -0.64 11.04
N LEU A 234 12.20 -0.88 9.89
CA LEU A 234 11.19 0.03 9.33
C LEU A 234 9.98 0.23 10.26
N ALA A 235 9.55 -0.83 10.93
CA ALA A 235 8.45 -0.80 11.88
C ALA A 235 8.80 0.01 13.14
N LYS A 236 10.00 -0.18 13.70
CA LYS A 236 10.50 0.61 14.84
C LYS A 236 10.58 2.09 14.50
N ALA A 237 11.12 2.42 13.32
CA ALA A 237 11.22 3.80 12.86
C ALA A 237 9.84 4.45 12.64
N THR A 238 8.88 3.71 12.04
CA THR A 238 7.49 4.18 11.89
C THR A 238 6.82 4.40 13.25
N ARG A 239 6.98 3.45 14.18
CA ARG A 239 6.48 3.58 15.55
C ARG A 239 7.08 4.79 16.26
N HIS A 240 8.39 4.99 16.16
CA HIS A 240 9.08 6.14 16.75
C HIS A 240 8.46 7.45 16.27
N LYS A 241 8.33 7.61 14.95
CA LYS A 241 7.72 8.81 14.35
C LYS A 241 6.27 8.99 14.78
N PHE A 242 5.48 7.93 14.77
CA PHE A 242 4.08 7.97 15.23
C PHE A 242 3.98 8.47 16.67
N VAL A 243 4.74 7.88 17.59
CA VAL A 243 4.67 8.19 19.02
C VAL A 243 5.27 9.55 19.37
N GLN A 244 6.37 9.94 18.72
CA GLN A 244 7.08 11.17 19.08
C GLN A 244 6.52 12.41 18.36
N GLU A 245 6.09 12.26 17.11
CA GLU A 245 5.75 13.41 16.28
C GLU A 245 4.26 13.55 16.02
N ILE A 246 3.52 12.44 15.94
CA ILE A 246 2.14 12.49 15.46
C ILE A 246 1.16 12.41 16.62
N ALA A 247 1.34 11.46 17.53
CA ALA A 247 0.50 11.36 18.72
C ALA A 247 0.50 12.64 19.58
N PRO A 248 1.64 13.27 19.91
CA PRO A 248 1.66 14.41 20.82
C PRO A 248 1.16 15.70 20.16
N LYS A 249 1.52 15.94 18.89
CA LYS A 249 1.20 17.19 18.17
C LYS A 249 -0.30 17.33 17.85
N HIS A 250 -1.07 16.25 17.89
CA HIS A 250 -2.47 16.23 17.49
C HIS A 250 -3.43 15.93 18.63
N GLY A 251 -2.95 16.00 19.87
CA GLY A 251 -3.78 15.74 21.05
C GLY A 251 -4.38 14.33 21.02
N CYS A 252 -3.64 13.35 20.49
CA CYS A 252 -4.07 11.96 20.42
C CYS A 252 -4.17 11.38 21.84
N THR A 253 -5.34 11.58 22.49
CA THR A 253 -5.63 11.08 23.83
C THR A 253 -5.85 9.56 23.85
N SER A 254 -6.12 8.97 25.02
CA SER A 254 -6.34 7.52 25.24
C SER A 254 -7.40 6.85 24.35
N ASN A 255 -8.16 7.64 23.57
CA ASN A 255 -9.10 7.16 22.55
C ASN A 255 -8.44 6.85 21.18
N TRP A 256 -7.23 7.32 20.93
CA TRP A 256 -6.60 7.32 19.60
C TRP A 256 -5.70 6.11 19.35
N TYR A 257 -5.00 5.67 20.40
CA TYR A 257 -4.19 4.47 20.32
C TYR A 257 -4.04 3.80 21.69
N ALA A 258 -3.76 2.50 21.68
CA ALA A 258 -3.35 1.73 22.85
C ALA A 258 -1.98 1.11 22.61
N GLU A 259 -1.16 1.09 23.66
CA GLU A 259 0.13 0.42 23.65
C GLU A 259 0.02 -1.02 24.13
N GLY A 260 0.81 -1.88 23.51
CA GLY A 260 0.92 -3.29 23.81
C GLY A 260 -0.08 -4.15 23.05
N LEU A 261 0.42 -5.21 22.44
CA LEU A 261 -0.37 -6.26 21.82
C LEU A 261 -0.27 -7.55 22.64
N LEU A 262 -1.42 -8.19 22.84
CA LEU A 262 -1.52 -9.49 23.50
C LEU A 262 -1.59 -10.57 22.42
N SER A 263 -0.48 -11.25 22.18
CA SER A 263 -0.49 -12.43 21.29
C SER A 263 -0.88 -13.66 22.10
N VAL A 264 -1.88 -14.39 21.62
CA VAL A 264 -2.48 -15.53 22.31
C VAL A 264 -2.32 -16.77 21.45
N HIS A 265 -1.81 -17.83 22.07
CA HIS A 265 -1.34 -19.04 21.40
C HIS A 265 -2.03 -20.26 21.98
N ARG A 266 -2.34 -21.25 21.14
CA ARG A 266 -3.01 -22.49 21.55
C ARG A 266 -2.11 -23.45 22.33
N THR A 267 -0.79 -23.28 22.25
CA THR A 267 0.19 -24.14 22.93
C THR A 267 1.27 -23.32 23.60
N GLU A 268 1.82 -23.87 24.69
CA GLU A 268 2.93 -23.23 25.39
C GLU A 268 4.18 -23.10 24.52
N GLN A 269 4.42 -24.10 23.67
CA GLN A 269 5.53 -24.10 22.72
C GLN A 269 5.41 -22.95 21.72
N ALA A 270 4.21 -22.70 21.17
CA ALA A 270 3.99 -21.58 20.26
C ALA A 270 4.18 -20.22 20.96
N ALA A 271 3.72 -20.10 22.21
CA ALA A 271 3.99 -18.90 23.02
C ALA A 271 5.48 -18.72 23.34
N GLN A 272 6.20 -19.80 23.64
CA GLN A 272 7.66 -19.73 23.86
C GLN A 272 8.38 -19.29 22.59
N HIS A 273 8.02 -19.89 21.45
CA HIS A 273 8.60 -19.52 20.17
C HIS A 273 8.37 -18.03 19.84
N ALA A 274 7.15 -17.53 20.05
CA ALA A 274 6.83 -16.13 19.83
C ALA A 274 7.59 -15.17 20.77
N LEU A 275 7.91 -15.61 21.99
CA LEU A 275 8.75 -14.87 22.94
C LEU A 275 10.21 -14.85 22.47
N ASP A 276 10.77 -16.02 22.16
CA ASP A 276 12.15 -16.19 21.71
C ASP A 276 12.41 -15.40 20.43
N GLU A 277 11.46 -15.40 19.49
CA GLU A 277 11.54 -14.62 18.26
C GLU A 277 11.59 -13.12 18.56
N CYS A 278 10.74 -12.60 19.45
CA CYS A 278 10.82 -11.19 19.85
C CYS A 278 12.22 -10.83 20.38
N HIS A 279 12.78 -11.67 21.24
CA HIS A 279 14.13 -11.46 21.79
C HIS A 279 15.22 -11.57 20.72
N GLU A 280 15.07 -12.46 19.74
CA GLU A 280 15.99 -12.60 18.60
C GLU A 280 16.13 -11.31 17.77
N TYR A 281 15.04 -10.53 17.66
CA TYR A 281 15.05 -9.22 16.99
C TYR A 281 15.24 -8.03 17.96
N GLY A 282 15.61 -8.29 19.21
CA GLY A 282 15.86 -7.25 20.22
C GLY A 282 14.60 -6.49 20.64
N LEU A 283 13.43 -7.13 20.55
CA LEU A 283 12.16 -6.57 20.97
C LEU A 283 11.79 -7.08 22.37
N PRO A 284 11.38 -6.20 23.29
CA PRO A 284 10.88 -6.63 24.59
C PRO A 284 9.58 -7.41 24.40
N ALA A 285 9.46 -8.53 25.09
CA ALA A 285 8.24 -9.31 25.21
C ALA A 285 8.29 -10.12 26.50
N ARG A 286 7.12 -10.45 27.06
CA ARG A 286 7.00 -11.32 28.24
C ARG A 286 5.81 -12.26 28.13
N LYS A 287 5.96 -13.49 28.61
CA LYS A 287 4.81 -14.38 28.86
C LYS A 287 3.98 -13.82 30.02
N LEU A 288 2.66 -14.00 29.92
CA LEU A 288 1.71 -13.69 31.00
C LEU A 288 1.17 -15.00 31.56
N SER A 289 0.86 -15.03 32.86
CA SER A 289 -0.05 -16.03 33.40
C SER A 289 -1.44 -15.85 32.78
N TRP A 290 -2.27 -16.88 32.84
CA TRP A 290 -3.65 -16.77 32.35
C TRP A 290 -4.44 -15.71 33.13
N ASP A 291 -4.25 -15.62 34.45
CA ASP A 291 -4.89 -14.60 35.29
C ASP A 291 -4.47 -13.17 34.88
N GLU A 292 -3.18 -12.95 34.61
CA GLU A 292 -2.69 -11.66 34.09
C GLU A 292 -3.29 -11.35 32.71
N ALA A 293 -3.41 -12.35 31.83
CA ALA A 293 -3.99 -12.19 30.51
C ALA A 293 -5.47 -11.82 30.57
N ILE A 294 -6.23 -12.47 31.46
CA ILE A 294 -7.66 -12.17 31.70
C ILE A 294 -7.84 -10.82 32.37
N GLN A 295 -7.01 -10.47 33.36
CA GLN A 295 -7.05 -9.15 33.97
C GLN A 295 -6.84 -8.06 32.92
N ARG A 296 -5.98 -8.33 31.92
CA ARG A 296 -5.70 -7.40 30.83
C ARG A 296 -6.78 -7.37 29.75
N GLU A 297 -7.37 -8.51 29.39
CA GLU A 297 -8.51 -8.57 28.46
C GLU A 297 -9.48 -9.71 28.84
N PRO A 298 -10.53 -9.40 29.63
CA PRO A 298 -11.45 -10.42 30.16
C PRO A 298 -12.22 -11.20 29.09
N ARG A 299 -12.41 -10.65 27.88
CA ARG A 299 -13.18 -11.33 26.83
C ARG A 299 -12.50 -12.58 26.30
N LEU A 300 -11.20 -12.77 26.56
CA LEU A 300 -10.50 -14.00 26.20
C LEU A 300 -11.14 -15.24 26.83
N GLN A 301 -11.78 -15.13 28.00
CA GLN A 301 -12.50 -16.24 28.66
C GLN A 301 -13.69 -16.77 27.85
N ARG A 302 -14.18 -15.99 26.89
CA ARG A 302 -15.35 -16.34 26.07
C ARG A 302 -14.99 -17.15 24.84
N LEU A 303 -13.70 -17.22 24.49
CA LEU A 303 -13.26 -18.06 23.40
C LEU A 303 -13.42 -19.53 23.81
N PRO A 304 -14.14 -20.36 23.05
CA PRO A 304 -14.36 -21.77 23.40
C PRO A 304 -13.12 -22.59 23.03
N ILE A 305 -12.02 -22.33 23.73
CA ILE A 305 -10.69 -22.92 23.50
C ILE A 305 -10.11 -23.33 24.85
N ASP A 306 -9.80 -24.62 24.99
CA ASP A 306 -9.47 -25.26 26.27
C ASP A 306 -8.24 -24.66 26.97
N SER A 307 -7.23 -24.23 26.20
CA SER A 307 -5.99 -23.70 26.76
C SER A 307 -5.38 -22.66 25.84
N LEU A 308 -5.05 -21.51 26.43
CA LEU A 308 -4.46 -20.37 25.75
C LEU A 308 -3.28 -19.84 26.56
N TYR A 309 -2.21 -19.49 25.85
CA TYR A 309 -0.95 -19.00 26.41
C TYR A 309 -0.67 -17.61 25.85
N ALA A 310 -0.41 -16.65 26.72
CA ALA A 310 -0.33 -15.24 26.35
C ALA A 310 1.10 -14.70 26.38
N VAL A 311 1.45 -13.92 25.36
CA VAL A 311 2.70 -13.15 25.28
C VAL A 311 2.35 -11.69 25.02
N LEU A 312 2.81 -10.82 25.91
CA LEU A 312 2.70 -9.37 25.82
C LEU A 312 3.85 -8.80 25.00
N ARG A 313 3.51 -8.03 23.96
CA ARG A 313 4.44 -7.27 23.11
C ARG A 313 4.23 -5.77 23.35
N PRO A 314 4.94 -5.14 24.30
CA PRO A 314 4.67 -3.77 24.75
C PRO A 314 4.97 -2.68 23.71
N LEU A 315 5.81 -2.95 22.70
CA LEU A 315 6.11 -1.96 21.66
C LEU A 315 5.04 -1.88 20.57
N ASP A 316 4.19 -2.88 20.39
CA ASP A 316 3.14 -2.83 19.37
C ASP A 316 2.09 -1.80 19.77
N ILE A 317 1.52 -1.10 18.79
CA ILE A 317 0.51 -0.05 19.01
C ILE A 317 -0.72 -0.37 18.19
N ALA A 318 -1.90 -0.30 18.81
CA ALA A 318 -3.17 -0.28 18.09
C ALA A 318 -3.65 1.17 17.93
N ALA A 319 -3.80 1.66 16.70
CA ALA A 319 -4.21 3.02 16.36
C ALA A 319 -5.16 3.04 15.15
N ASN A 320 -6.10 3.99 15.13
CA ASN A 320 -7.02 4.14 14.00
C ASN A 320 -6.32 4.68 12.74
N CYS A 321 -6.06 3.79 11.77
CA CYS A 321 -5.31 4.12 10.56
C CYS A 321 -6.01 5.16 9.67
N GLU A 322 -7.34 5.18 9.67
CA GLU A 322 -8.15 6.15 8.94
C GLU A 322 -7.92 7.56 9.50
N GLN A 323 -8.06 7.70 10.81
CA GLN A 323 -7.95 9.00 11.49
C GLN A 323 -6.56 9.59 11.31
N TYR A 324 -5.52 8.75 11.38
CA TYR A 324 -4.16 9.16 11.07
C TYR A 324 -3.99 9.60 9.62
N THR A 325 -4.55 8.86 8.66
CA THR A 325 -4.45 9.21 7.24
C THR A 325 -5.12 10.57 6.97
N ARG A 326 -6.28 10.84 7.61
CA ARG A 326 -6.96 12.15 7.53
C ARG A 326 -6.12 13.28 8.12
N LEU A 327 -5.49 13.06 9.27
CA LEU A 327 -4.59 14.04 9.88
C LEU A 327 -3.42 14.39 8.96
N LEU A 328 -2.82 13.41 8.29
CA LEU A 328 -1.76 13.67 7.32
C LEU A 328 -2.29 14.39 6.07
N LEU A 329 -3.50 14.04 5.62
CA LEU A 329 -4.19 14.73 4.53
C LEU A 329 -4.38 16.21 4.86
N ASP A 330 -4.93 16.52 6.04
CA ASP A 330 -5.16 17.90 6.51
C ASP A 330 -3.85 18.69 6.56
N LYS A 331 -2.75 18.08 7.03
CA LYS A 331 -1.42 18.71 6.99
C LYS A 331 -0.96 19.02 5.58
N CYS A 332 -1.13 18.08 4.65
CA CYS A 332 -0.77 18.30 3.25
C CYS A 332 -1.61 19.42 2.64
N GLN A 333 -2.90 19.51 2.96
CA GLN A 333 -3.79 20.57 2.50
C GLN A 333 -3.42 21.95 3.07
N GLN A 334 -3.01 22.01 4.34
CA GLN A 334 -2.56 23.25 4.97
C GLN A 334 -1.24 23.77 4.40
N TYR A 335 -0.47 22.93 3.71
CA TYR A 335 0.74 23.35 3.03
C TYR A 335 0.39 24.06 1.71
N HIS A 336 0.21 25.37 1.79
CA HIS A 336 0.15 26.30 0.66
C HIS A 336 1.35 27.25 0.74
N ASN A 337 1.93 27.61 -0.40
CA ASN A 337 2.86 28.73 -0.45
C ASN A 337 2.03 30.02 -0.49
N ASP A 338 2.34 30.98 0.39
CA ASP A 338 1.59 32.24 0.61
C ASP A 338 1.55 33.20 -0.61
N ASP A 339 2.08 32.79 -1.77
CA ASP A 339 1.98 33.55 -3.01
C ASP A 339 0.62 33.25 -3.67
N ASP A 340 -0.26 34.26 -3.74
CA ASP A 340 -1.66 34.27 -4.26
C ASP A 340 -1.85 33.70 -5.69
N ASP A 341 -0.77 33.29 -6.36
CA ASP A 341 -0.80 32.57 -7.63
C ASP A 341 -0.73 31.05 -7.36
N ASN A 342 -1.82 30.35 -7.70
CA ASN A 342 -1.98 28.88 -7.67
C ASN A 342 -0.85 28.06 -8.34
N ASP A 343 0.11 28.71 -8.99
CA ASP A 343 1.25 28.10 -9.68
C ASP A 343 2.55 28.09 -8.87
N ASN A 344 2.60 28.71 -7.68
CA ASN A 344 3.84 28.90 -6.91
C ASN A 344 4.07 27.90 -5.78
N GLY A 345 3.49 26.68 -5.83
CA GLY A 345 3.86 25.52 -4.99
C GLY A 345 2.86 25.18 -3.87
N GLY A 346 2.98 23.98 -3.31
CA GLY A 346 2.01 23.43 -2.33
C GLY A 346 1.54 22.01 -2.69
N VAL A 347 0.50 21.52 -2.02
CA VAL A 347 -0.13 20.22 -2.36
C VAL A 347 -1.53 20.43 -2.93
N HIS A 348 -1.79 19.83 -4.09
CA HIS A 348 -3.07 19.93 -4.80
C HIS A 348 -3.68 18.55 -4.95
N PHE A 349 -4.96 18.43 -4.58
CA PHE A 349 -5.69 17.18 -4.61
C PHE A 349 -6.60 17.11 -5.84
N ASP A 350 -6.26 16.23 -6.77
CA ASP A 350 -6.97 15.97 -8.02
C ASP A 350 -7.82 14.69 -7.89
N TYR A 351 -8.77 14.70 -6.94
CA TYR A 351 -9.55 13.53 -6.48
C TYR A 351 -11.06 13.61 -6.69
N SER A 352 -11.55 14.45 -7.60
CA SER A 352 -13.01 14.56 -7.75
C SER A 352 -13.60 13.30 -8.41
N SER A 353 -14.76 12.86 -7.92
CA SER A 353 -15.38 11.58 -8.30
C SER A 353 -15.75 11.49 -9.79
N ASP A 354 -15.90 12.64 -10.43
CA ASP A 354 -16.10 12.81 -11.87
C ASP A 354 -14.82 12.64 -12.70
N ARG A 355 -13.62 12.76 -12.10
CA ARG A 355 -12.34 12.56 -12.79
C ARG A 355 -11.97 11.08 -12.94
N GLY A 356 -12.36 10.26 -11.96
CA GLY A 356 -12.04 8.83 -11.91
C GLY A 356 -10.54 8.56 -11.66
N LYS A 357 -10.14 7.28 -11.77
CA LYS A 357 -8.74 6.89 -11.50
C LYS A 357 -7.82 7.19 -12.68
N VAL A 358 -6.52 7.21 -12.43
CA VAL A 358 -5.48 7.21 -13.47
C VAL A 358 -5.56 5.89 -14.25
N THR A 359 -5.56 5.99 -15.57
CA THR A 359 -5.63 4.85 -16.50
C THR A 359 -4.35 4.65 -17.28
N ARG A 360 -3.59 5.74 -17.51
CA ARG A 360 -2.39 5.72 -18.33
C ARG A 360 -1.41 6.80 -17.91
N ILE A 361 -0.13 6.48 -18.00
CA ILE A 361 0.97 7.42 -17.83
C ILE A 361 1.90 7.25 -19.04
N ASP A 362 2.15 8.35 -19.73
CA ASP A 362 3.11 8.44 -20.84
C ASP A 362 4.27 9.35 -20.44
N TYR A 363 5.43 9.15 -21.06
CA TYR A 363 6.63 9.97 -20.84
C TYR A 363 7.20 10.44 -22.17
N ASP A 364 7.28 11.76 -22.32
CA ASP A 364 7.86 12.42 -23.47
C ASP A 364 9.21 13.02 -23.07
N ALA A 365 10.28 12.39 -23.56
CA ALA A 365 11.63 12.91 -23.36
C ALA A 365 11.87 14.10 -24.30
N ASN A 366 12.55 15.13 -23.79
CA ASN A 366 12.99 16.27 -24.59
C ASN A 366 13.94 15.81 -25.72
N ASP A 367 14.14 16.66 -26.72
CA ASP A 367 14.93 16.34 -27.91
C ASP A 367 16.35 15.87 -27.58
N ASP A 368 17.00 16.55 -26.64
CA ASP A 368 18.35 16.24 -26.13
C ASP A 368 18.41 15.05 -25.15
N GLY A 369 17.25 14.57 -24.67
CA GLY A 369 17.14 13.50 -23.68
C GLY A 369 17.53 13.91 -22.25
N SER A 370 17.82 15.19 -21.99
CA SER A 370 18.29 15.69 -20.68
C SER A 370 17.19 15.72 -19.62
N ASN A 371 15.93 15.87 -20.05
CA ASN A 371 14.76 15.79 -19.20
C ASN A 371 13.55 15.23 -19.98
N GLY A 372 12.40 15.12 -19.32
CA GLY A 372 11.14 14.83 -19.99
C GLY A 372 9.95 15.15 -19.10
N THR A 373 8.77 15.09 -19.70
CA THR A 373 7.50 15.39 -19.06
C THR A 373 6.62 14.16 -19.07
N TYR A 374 5.99 13.87 -17.94
CA TYR A 374 4.96 12.85 -17.84
C TYR A 374 3.59 13.43 -18.13
N THR A 375 2.79 12.72 -18.92
CA THR A 375 1.37 13.00 -19.09
C THR A 375 0.56 11.90 -18.39
N ILE A 376 -0.17 12.28 -17.34
CA ILE A 376 -1.01 11.36 -16.56
C ILE A 376 -2.47 11.54 -16.99
N GLN A 377 -3.09 10.47 -17.50
CA GLN A 377 -4.47 10.46 -17.98
C GLN A 377 -5.41 9.77 -17.00
N GLN A 378 -6.54 10.41 -16.70
CA GLN A 378 -7.62 9.89 -15.84
C GLN A 378 -8.79 9.32 -16.68
N GLU A 379 -9.67 8.52 -16.07
CA GLU A 379 -10.86 7.93 -16.71
C GLU A 379 -11.77 8.96 -17.37
N SER A 380 -11.85 10.19 -16.84
CA SER A 380 -12.63 11.28 -17.43
C SER A 380 -12.04 11.85 -18.72
N GLY A 381 -10.85 11.41 -19.14
CA GLY A 381 -10.10 11.97 -20.26
C GLY A 381 -9.30 13.23 -19.90
N ARG A 382 -9.27 13.64 -18.63
CA ARG A 382 -8.41 14.73 -18.15
C ARG A 382 -6.95 14.27 -18.13
N SER A 383 -6.06 15.18 -18.52
CA SER A 383 -4.62 14.95 -18.52
C SER A 383 -3.91 15.99 -17.66
N THR A 384 -2.95 15.53 -16.86
CA THR A 384 -2.10 16.38 -16.03
C THR A 384 -0.63 16.15 -16.39
N GLN A 385 0.11 17.22 -16.68
CA GLN A 385 1.54 17.16 -16.96
C GLN A 385 2.37 17.40 -15.71
N VAL A 386 3.39 16.58 -15.49
CA VAL A 386 4.31 16.66 -14.33
C VAL A 386 5.74 16.29 -14.73
N ASP A 387 6.71 16.75 -13.95
CA ASP A 387 8.14 16.47 -14.16
C ASP A 387 8.60 15.17 -13.48
N VAL A 388 7.96 14.84 -12.35
CA VAL A 388 8.28 13.67 -11.52
C VAL A 388 7.00 12.91 -11.22
N VAL A 389 7.07 11.58 -11.24
CA VAL A 389 5.96 10.68 -10.91
C VAL A 389 6.34 9.75 -9.78
N VAL A 390 5.45 9.61 -8.80
CA VAL A 390 5.52 8.56 -7.77
C VAL A 390 4.33 7.63 -7.93
N LEU A 391 4.60 6.36 -8.23
CA LEU A 391 3.58 5.31 -8.29
C LEU A 391 3.31 4.78 -6.87
N ALA A 392 2.15 5.11 -6.30
CA ALA A 392 1.73 4.74 -4.95
C ALA A 392 0.28 4.19 -4.91
N ALA A 393 -0.16 3.59 -6.01
CA ALA A 393 -1.54 3.16 -6.27
C ALA A 393 -1.90 1.79 -5.64
N GLY A 394 -1.23 1.41 -4.54
CA GLY A 394 -1.48 0.14 -3.85
C GLY A 394 -1.42 -1.06 -4.80
N ALA A 395 -2.46 -1.90 -4.79
CA ALA A 395 -2.54 -3.11 -5.61
C ALA A 395 -2.56 -2.84 -7.13
N GLU A 396 -3.00 -1.65 -7.57
CA GLU A 396 -3.09 -1.25 -8.98
C GLU A 396 -1.75 -0.74 -9.55
N THR A 397 -0.78 -0.43 -8.69
CA THR A 397 0.58 0.00 -9.07
C THR A 397 1.24 -0.83 -10.20
N PRO A 398 1.26 -2.17 -10.16
CA PRO A 398 1.87 -2.98 -11.22
C PRO A 398 1.13 -2.85 -12.56
N LEU A 399 -0.16 -2.53 -12.57
CA LEU A 399 -0.92 -2.33 -13.82
C LEU A 399 -0.57 -0.98 -14.47
N LEU A 400 -0.39 0.07 -13.66
CA LEU A 400 0.13 1.36 -14.14
C LEU A 400 1.58 1.23 -14.63
N ALA A 401 2.41 0.48 -13.91
CA ALA A 401 3.79 0.21 -14.31
C ALA A 401 3.92 -0.50 -15.66
N GLN A 402 2.90 -1.28 -16.07
CA GLN A 402 2.86 -1.91 -17.40
C GLN A 402 2.73 -0.88 -18.52
N THR A 403 2.01 0.24 -18.32
CA THR A 403 1.89 1.28 -19.37
C THR A 403 3.21 1.99 -19.64
N LEU A 404 4.12 1.95 -18.66
CA LEU A 404 5.46 2.54 -18.72
C LEU A 404 6.56 1.50 -19.05
N GLY A 405 6.21 0.23 -19.26
CA GLY A 405 7.18 -0.83 -19.55
C GLY A 405 8.12 -1.19 -18.39
N VAL A 406 7.77 -0.85 -17.15
CA VAL A 406 8.62 -1.05 -15.95
C VAL A 406 8.05 -2.06 -14.95
N ALA A 407 7.02 -2.81 -15.32
CA ALA A 407 6.30 -3.72 -14.41
C ALA A 407 7.17 -4.85 -13.83
N SER A 408 8.24 -5.28 -14.51
CA SER A 408 9.20 -6.28 -14.00
C SER A 408 9.89 -5.84 -12.71
N GLN A 409 10.05 -4.52 -12.50
CA GLN A 409 10.64 -3.94 -11.30
C GLN A 409 9.66 -3.84 -10.13
N ILE A 410 8.36 -4.02 -10.40
CA ILE A 410 7.29 -3.95 -9.41
C ILE A 410 6.47 -5.24 -9.47
N PRO A 411 7.05 -6.40 -9.10
CA PRO A 411 6.37 -7.67 -9.16
C PRO A 411 5.39 -7.85 -8.00
N THR A 412 4.56 -6.85 -7.69
CA THR A 412 3.55 -6.94 -6.63
C THR A 412 2.25 -7.56 -7.13
N TYR A 413 1.51 -8.24 -6.26
CA TYR A 413 0.19 -8.78 -6.57
C TYR A 413 -0.79 -8.60 -5.39
N PRO A 414 -2.11 -8.45 -5.64
CA PRO A 414 -3.10 -8.36 -4.57
C PRO A 414 -3.17 -9.65 -3.75
N LEU A 415 -2.80 -9.54 -2.47
CA LEU A 415 -3.14 -10.50 -1.44
C LEU A 415 -4.42 -10.05 -0.73
N ARG A 416 -5.54 -10.70 -1.07
CA ARG A 416 -6.86 -10.36 -0.54
C ARG A 416 -6.97 -10.80 0.91
N GLY A 417 -7.12 -9.84 1.82
CA GLY A 417 -7.51 -10.07 3.20
C GLY A 417 -8.93 -9.61 3.47
N PHE A 418 -9.42 -9.83 4.69
CA PHE A 418 -10.75 -9.38 5.10
C PHE A 418 -10.69 -8.55 6.37
N SER A 419 -11.60 -7.60 6.45
CA SER A 419 -11.80 -6.71 7.60
C SER A 419 -13.25 -6.73 8.02
N TYR A 420 -13.50 -7.14 9.25
CA TYR A 420 -14.81 -7.21 9.85
C TYR A 420 -14.86 -6.24 11.03
N THR A 421 -15.80 -5.31 11.03
CA THR A 421 -15.92 -4.31 12.10
C THR A 421 -17.19 -4.56 12.90
N ALA A 422 -17.02 -5.06 14.13
CA ALA A 422 -18.09 -5.17 15.11
C ALA A 422 -18.42 -3.77 15.66
N VAL A 423 -19.68 -3.35 15.52
CA VAL A 423 -20.21 -2.09 16.08
C VAL A 423 -21.13 -2.44 17.23
N VAL A 424 -20.87 -1.89 18.42
CA VAL A 424 -21.63 -2.19 19.63
C VAL A 424 -22.48 -0.98 20.02
N ALA A 425 -23.73 -0.95 19.55
CA ALA A 425 -24.58 0.26 19.56
C ALA A 425 -24.99 0.79 20.96
N LYS A 426 -24.88 -0.01 22.03
CA LYS A 426 -25.31 0.37 23.39
C LYS A 426 -24.21 1.01 24.26
N LEU A 427 -22.98 1.15 23.74
CA LEU A 427 -21.86 1.75 24.48
C LEU A 427 -21.88 3.29 24.51
N ARG A 428 -22.66 3.96 23.65
CA ARG A 428 -22.88 5.43 23.76
C ARG A 428 -23.50 5.83 25.11
N SER A 429 -24.31 4.94 25.71
CA SER A 429 -24.94 5.13 27.03
C SER A 429 -24.21 4.42 28.18
N TRP A 430 -23.29 3.50 27.89
CA TRP A 430 -22.43 2.85 28.88
C TRP A 430 -21.20 3.73 29.14
N GLY A 431 -21.42 5.02 29.35
CA GLY A 431 -20.39 5.87 29.89
C GLY A 431 -20.01 5.36 31.29
N HIS A 432 -18.70 5.28 31.53
CA HIS A 432 -18.07 5.52 32.83
C HIS A 432 -17.80 4.41 33.86
N HIS A 433 -18.17 3.13 33.70
CA HIS A 433 -18.10 2.27 34.91
C HIS A 433 -17.07 1.14 35.07
N HIS A 434 -16.32 0.64 34.07
CA HIS A 434 -15.47 -0.54 34.36
C HIS A 434 -14.15 -0.66 33.56
N SER A 435 -13.49 0.43 33.19
CA SER A 435 -12.24 0.32 32.42
C SER A 435 -11.26 1.46 32.65
N SER A 436 -9.98 1.12 32.79
CA SER A 436 -8.85 2.06 32.79
C SER A 436 -8.56 2.63 31.39
N SER A 437 -9.07 1.99 30.33
CA SER A 437 -9.01 2.50 28.95
C SER A 437 -10.40 2.93 28.45
N ASN A 438 -10.47 3.96 27.62
CA ASN A 438 -11.72 4.32 26.93
C ASN A 438 -11.96 3.45 25.68
N GLN A 439 -11.36 2.26 25.58
CA GLN A 439 -11.43 1.41 24.40
C GLN A 439 -12.38 0.22 24.62
N LEU A 440 -12.90 -0.34 23.52
CA LEU A 440 -13.79 -1.51 23.58
C LEU A 440 -13.01 -2.76 24.04
N LEU A 441 -11.96 -3.10 23.29
CA LEU A 441 -10.90 -4.01 23.73
C LEU A 441 -9.90 -3.23 24.58
N GLN A 442 -9.55 -3.79 25.73
CA GLN A 442 -8.56 -3.26 26.67
C GLN A 442 -7.13 -3.41 26.15
N SER A 443 -6.92 -4.41 25.29
CA SER A 443 -5.69 -4.62 24.54
C SER A 443 -6.03 -5.10 23.15
N ALA A 444 -5.20 -4.73 22.17
CA ALA A 444 -5.21 -5.47 20.91
C ALA A 444 -4.81 -6.92 21.16
N ILE A 445 -5.43 -7.83 20.40
CA ILE A 445 -5.21 -9.26 20.44
C ILE A 445 -4.69 -9.72 19.08
N ALA A 446 -3.68 -10.60 19.07
CA ALA A 446 -3.37 -11.42 17.92
C ALA A 446 -3.56 -12.90 18.27
N MET A 447 -4.26 -13.64 17.42
CA MET A 447 -4.52 -15.07 17.62
C MET A 447 -4.63 -15.81 16.29
N ASP A 448 -3.89 -16.91 16.12
CA ASP A 448 -3.93 -17.74 14.91
C ASP A 448 -3.71 -16.98 13.57
N ASN A 449 -3.13 -15.78 13.54
CA ASN A 449 -3.06 -14.84 12.39
C ASN A 449 -4.27 -13.90 12.20
N LEU A 450 -5.21 -13.89 13.14
CA LEU A 450 -6.20 -12.83 13.29
C LEU A 450 -5.62 -11.69 14.13
N TYR A 451 -5.95 -10.46 13.76
CA TYR A 451 -5.66 -9.25 14.52
C TYR A 451 -6.95 -8.57 14.91
N MET A 452 -7.08 -8.24 16.19
CA MET A 452 -8.28 -7.69 16.79
C MET A 452 -7.91 -6.44 17.57
N SER A 453 -8.52 -5.30 17.24
CA SER A 453 -8.18 -4.01 17.85
C SER A 453 -9.40 -3.10 17.93
N SER A 454 -9.41 -2.23 18.93
CA SER A 454 -10.39 -1.14 19.00
C SER A 454 -10.10 -0.11 17.91
N VAL A 455 -11.14 0.32 17.20
CA VAL A 455 -11.07 1.46 16.26
C VAL A 455 -11.61 2.73 16.90
N LYS A 456 -12.67 2.56 17.70
CA LYS A 456 -13.34 3.58 18.51
C LYS A 456 -13.76 2.92 19.83
N PRO A 457 -14.13 3.69 20.87
CA PRO A 457 -14.63 3.14 22.13
C PRO A 457 -15.79 2.14 22.01
N TRP A 458 -16.54 2.16 20.89
CA TRP A 458 -17.68 1.29 20.61
C TRP A 458 -17.51 0.41 19.37
N MET A 459 -16.31 0.33 18.79
CA MET A 459 -16.03 -0.42 17.56
C MET A 459 -14.77 -1.25 17.70
N ALA A 460 -14.87 -2.55 17.42
CA ALA A 460 -13.73 -3.46 17.33
C ALA A 460 -13.60 -3.98 15.90
N ARG A 461 -12.37 -4.04 15.40
CA ARG A 461 -12.05 -4.55 14.08
C ARG A 461 -11.27 -5.84 14.20
N LEU A 462 -11.74 -6.85 13.50
CA LEU A 462 -11.12 -8.15 13.33
C LEU A 462 -10.64 -8.26 11.89
N THR A 463 -9.38 -8.62 11.71
CA THR A 463 -8.74 -8.72 10.41
C THR A 463 -7.92 -9.99 10.31
N GLY A 464 -7.71 -10.48 9.10
CA GLY A 464 -6.88 -11.65 8.85
C GLY A 464 -6.96 -12.08 7.39
N PHE A 465 -6.52 -13.32 7.15
CA PHE A 465 -6.55 -14.01 5.85
C PHE A 465 -5.67 -13.37 4.77
N GLY A 466 -5.14 -14.19 3.88
CA GLY A 466 -4.36 -13.77 2.72
C GLY A 466 -4.65 -14.70 1.56
N GLU A 467 -5.42 -14.24 0.58
CA GLU A 467 -5.83 -15.04 -0.56
C GLU A 467 -5.31 -14.41 -1.85
N LEU A 468 -4.57 -15.16 -2.66
CA LEU A 468 -4.28 -14.78 -4.04
C LEU A 468 -5.52 -15.13 -4.89
N ALA A 469 -6.36 -14.13 -5.15
CA ALA A 469 -7.68 -14.31 -5.75
C ALA A 469 -7.97 -13.33 -6.91
N GLY A 470 -6.94 -12.71 -7.48
CA GLY A 470 -7.09 -11.68 -8.51
C GLY A 470 -7.40 -10.29 -7.95
N PHE A 471 -7.56 -9.33 -8.86
CA PHE A 471 -7.81 -7.91 -8.54
C PHE A 471 -9.27 -7.60 -8.21
N GLN A 472 -10.21 -8.49 -8.58
CA GLN A 472 -11.66 -8.49 -8.28
C GLN A 472 -12.25 -7.10 -7.93
N ARG A 473 -12.55 -6.34 -8.99
CA ARG A 473 -13.04 -4.96 -8.87
C ARG A 473 -14.57 -4.93 -8.85
N GLN A 474 -15.13 -4.14 -7.91
CA GLN A 474 -16.56 -3.83 -7.70
C GLN A 474 -17.42 -4.79 -6.84
N GLN A 475 -18.34 -4.18 -6.09
CA GLN A 475 -19.43 -4.83 -5.35
C GLN A 475 -20.49 -5.46 -6.27
N GLN A 476 -20.54 -5.10 -7.56
CA GLN A 476 -21.46 -5.66 -8.56
C GLN A 476 -21.00 -7.02 -9.10
N GLU A 477 -19.71 -7.36 -8.95
CA GLU A 477 -19.17 -8.70 -9.20
C GLU A 477 -19.28 -9.64 -7.99
N ARG A 478 -20.11 -9.32 -6.98
CA ARG A 478 -20.26 -10.17 -5.79
C ARG A 478 -20.71 -11.61 -6.11
N GLN A 479 -21.32 -11.85 -7.27
CA GLN A 479 -21.69 -13.19 -7.75
C GLN A 479 -20.53 -13.94 -8.43
N ALA A 480 -19.50 -13.24 -8.91
CA ALA A 480 -18.27 -13.81 -9.49
C ALA A 480 -17.07 -13.73 -8.54
N ALA A 481 -17.23 -13.14 -7.36
CA ALA A 481 -16.17 -13.02 -6.36
C ALA A 481 -15.71 -14.41 -5.89
N ALA A 482 -14.41 -14.56 -5.66
CA ALA A 482 -13.87 -15.85 -5.24
C ALA A 482 -14.42 -16.21 -3.84
N PRO A 483 -14.98 -17.41 -3.63
CA PRO A 483 -15.59 -17.79 -2.36
C PRO A 483 -14.54 -17.81 -1.26
N SER A 484 -14.84 -17.31 -0.06
CA SER A 484 -13.88 -17.26 1.06
C SER A 484 -14.55 -17.65 2.38
N GLU A 485 -13.81 -18.37 3.23
CA GLU A 485 -14.23 -18.69 4.60
C GLU A 485 -14.04 -17.51 5.56
N ALA A 486 -13.27 -16.50 5.16
CA ALA A 486 -12.88 -15.39 6.02
C ALA A 486 -14.08 -14.63 6.65
N PRO A 487 -15.13 -14.26 5.91
CA PRO A 487 -16.31 -13.61 6.49
C PRO A 487 -16.94 -14.42 7.62
N ARG A 488 -17.11 -15.73 7.41
CA ARG A 488 -17.73 -16.64 8.38
C ARG A 488 -16.87 -16.81 9.63
N VAL A 489 -15.56 -16.99 9.46
CA VAL A 489 -14.62 -17.13 10.59
C VAL A 489 -14.55 -15.84 11.40
N LEU A 490 -14.31 -14.69 10.76
CA LEU A 490 -14.21 -13.41 11.46
C LEU A 490 -15.48 -13.11 12.25
N ASN A 491 -16.64 -13.43 11.67
CA ASN A 491 -17.92 -13.28 12.32
C ASN A 491 -18.05 -14.15 13.58
N GLN A 492 -17.66 -15.42 13.53
CA GLN A 492 -17.72 -16.31 14.69
C GLN A 492 -16.79 -15.88 15.82
N TYR A 493 -15.58 -15.40 15.51
CA TYR A 493 -14.69 -14.81 16.51
C TYR A 493 -15.30 -13.53 17.12
N ALA A 494 -15.97 -12.70 16.32
CA ALA A 494 -16.69 -11.53 16.84
C ALA A 494 -17.86 -11.95 17.76
N GLN A 495 -18.62 -12.98 17.39
CA GLN A 495 -19.69 -13.54 18.24
C GLN A 495 -19.14 -14.07 19.57
N ALA A 496 -18.04 -14.82 19.55
CA ALA A 496 -17.45 -15.34 20.78
C ALA A 496 -17.00 -14.21 21.72
N LEU A 497 -16.35 -13.17 21.19
CA LEU A 497 -15.86 -12.06 22.03
C LEU A 497 -16.98 -11.11 22.50
N PHE A 498 -17.96 -10.84 21.64
CA PHE A 498 -18.92 -9.75 21.83
C PHE A 498 -20.39 -10.18 21.93
N GLY A 499 -20.73 -11.45 21.73
CA GLY A 499 -22.11 -11.94 21.54
C GLY A 499 -23.10 -11.61 22.65
N ASP A 500 -22.66 -11.60 23.91
CA ASP A 500 -23.51 -11.23 25.06
C ASP A 500 -23.80 -9.72 25.12
N ILE A 501 -23.04 -8.90 24.38
CA ILE A 501 -23.19 -7.45 24.35
C ILE A 501 -24.30 -7.09 23.35
N ALA A 502 -25.54 -7.29 23.78
CA ALA A 502 -26.75 -7.00 23.02
C ALA A 502 -26.79 -7.73 21.65
N PRO A 503 -27.20 -9.01 21.63
CA PRO A 503 -27.26 -9.86 20.43
C PRO A 503 -27.95 -9.20 19.23
N ASP A 504 -28.98 -8.38 19.48
CA ASP A 504 -29.77 -7.68 18.45
C ASP A 504 -29.14 -6.36 17.97
N LYS A 505 -27.99 -5.96 18.53
CA LYS A 505 -27.37 -4.63 18.34
C LYS A 505 -25.94 -4.64 17.81
N ILE A 506 -25.37 -5.82 17.60
CA ILE A 506 -24.13 -5.96 16.84
C ILE A 506 -24.55 -6.34 15.42
N ASN A 507 -24.03 -5.63 14.42
CA ASN A 507 -24.23 -6.04 13.03
C ASN A 507 -23.34 -7.27 12.75
N ILE A 508 -23.85 -8.46 13.08
CA ILE A 508 -23.15 -9.75 13.02
C ILE A 508 -23.37 -10.43 11.66
N ALA A 509 -23.64 -9.68 10.60
CA ALA A 509 -23.86 -10.29 9.30
C ALA A 509 -22.52 -10.55 8.60
N PRO A 510 -22.17 -11.80 8.18
CA PRO A 510 -20.91 -12.10 7.50
C PRO A 510 -20.63 -11.19 6.29
N GLU A 511 -21.67 -10.72 5.60
CA GLU A 511 -21.62 -9.78 4.49
C GLU A 511 -21.04 -8.40 4.84
N THR A 512 -20.85 -8.09 6.12
CA THR A 512 -20.16 -6.89 6.59
C THR A 512 -18.64 -7.03 6.59
N ALA A 513 -18.09 -8.23 6.38
CA ALA A 513 -16.66 -8.43 6.17
C ALA A 513 -16.26 -7.92 4.78
N ILE A 514 -15.37 -6.94 4.74
CA ILE A 514 -14.98 -6.26 3.51
C ILE A 514 -13.63 -6.81 3.02
N PRO A 515 -13.52 -7.24 1.76
CA PRO A 515 -12.24 -7.62 1.18
C PRO A 515 -11.33 -6.40 1.03
N CYS A 516 -10.05 -6.58 1.32
CA CYS A 516 -9.00 -5.56 1.21
C CYS A 516 -7.85 -6.14 0.37
N LEU A 517 -7.42 -5.43 -0.67
CA LEU A 517 -6.34 -5.86 -1.54
C LEU A 517 -5.01 -5.30 -1.05
N ARG A 518 -4.13 -6.18 -0.57
CA ARG A 518 -2.81 -5.79 -0.06
C ARG A 518 -1.77 -5.94 -1.18
N PRO A 519 -1.00 -4.91 -1.55
CA PRO A 519 0.03 -5.03 -2.58
C PRO A 519 1.20 -5.85 -2.02
N MET A 520 1.16 -7.16 -2.23
CA MET A 520 2.16 -8.08 -1.71
C MET A 520 3.38 -8.07 -2.62
N SER A 521 4.56 -7.77 -2.09
CA SER A 521 5.82 -8.02 -2.79
C SER A 521 6.23 -9.50 -2.66
N PRO A 522 7.00 -10.04 -3.62
CA PRO A 522 7.37 -11.45 -3.60
C PRO A 522 8.31 -11.85 -2.45
N ASP A 523 9.02 -10.87 -1.87
CA ASP A 523 10.01 -11.05 -0.81
C ASP A 523 9.57 -10.47 0.53
N ASP A 524 8.31 -10.04 0.63
CA ASP A 524 7.68 -9.41 1.80
C ASP A 524 8.19 -7.99 2.13
N LEU A 525 9.22 -7.50 1.44
CA LEU A 525 9.76 -6.16 1.66
C LEU A 525 9.03 -5.11 0.79
N PRO A 526 8.83 -3.87 1.31
CA PRO A 526 8.36 -2.76 0.48
C PRO A 526 9.23 -2.53 -0.77
N ILE A 527 8.62 -2.00 -1.82
CA ILE A 527 9.28 -1.58 -3.06
C ILE A 527 9.24 -0.06 -3.12
N VAL A 528 10.40 0.56 -2.90
CA VAL A 528 10.56 1.98 -2.66
C VAL A 528 11.80 2.50 -3.37
N GLY A 529 11.64 3.57 -4.14
CA GLY A 529 12.76 4.28 -4.76
C GLY A 529 12.58 4.48 -6.26
N ALA A 530 13.67 4.82 -6.94
CA ALA A 530 13.67 5.12 -8.37
C ALA A 530 13.42 3.87 -9.23
N LEU A 531 12.63 4.04 -10.30
CA LEU A 531 12.47 3.06 -11.37
C LEU A 531 13.34 3.43 -12.56
N VAL A 532 13.82 2.41 -13.28
CA VAL A 532 14.61 2.60 -14.50
C VAL A 532 13.80 2.14 -15.69
N GLY A 533 13.28 3.08 -16.48
CA GLY A 533 12.49 2.79 -17.69
C GLY A 533 13.13 3.35 -18.95
N ARG A 534 12.68 2.85 -20.11
CA ARG A 534 13.02 3.40 -21.42
C ARG A 534 11.75 3.60 -22.25
N THR A 535 11.70 4.68 -23.02
CA THR A 535 10.63 4.90 -24.01
C THR A 535 10.77 3.93 -25.18
N ASN A 536 9.73 3.82 -26.01
CA ASN A 536 9.77 3.03 -27.26
C ASN A 536 10.91 3.47 -28.20
N GLY A 537 11.37 4.72 -28.11
CA GLY A 537 12.52 5.26 -28.84
C GLY A 537 13.87 5.03 -28.16
N GLY A 538 13.93 4.22 -27.09
CA GLY A 538 15.16 3.89 -26.36
C GLY A 538 15.67 4.96 -25.38
N LYS A 539 14.99 6.11 -25.26
CA LYS A 539 15.38 7.19 -24.34
C LYS A 539 15.07 6.81 -22.89
N LYS A 540 15.97 7.12 -21.96
CA LYS A 540 15.81 6.83 -20.53
C LYS A 540 14.69 7.69 -19.92
N MET A 541 13.81 7.06 -19.15
CA MET A 541 12.82 7.74 -18.33
C MET A 541 13.49 8.29 -17.06
N LYS A 542 13.15 9.52 -16.67
CA LYS A 542 13.75 10.23 -15.52
C LYS A 542 12.66 10.73 -14.59
N GLY A 543 12.92 10.75 -13.29
CA GLY A 543 11.94 11.25 -12.33
C GLY A 543 10.79 10.27 -12.05
N LEU A 544 10.97 8.97 -12.28
CA LEU A 544 9.97 7.95 -11.95
C LEU A 544 10.36 7.20 -10.67
N PHE A 545 9.44 7.18 -9.71
CA PHE A 545 9.61 6.55 -8.41
C PHE A 545 8.43 5.65 -8.08
N VAL A 546 8.61 4.74 -7.11
CA VAL A 546 7.56 3.88 -6.59
C VAL A 546 7.56 3.87 -5.07
N HIS A 547 6.37 3.71 -4.49
CA HIS A 547 6.15 3.45 -3.06
C HIS A 547 4.97 2.47 -2.92
N THR A 548 5.26 1.18 -2.96
CA THR A 548 4.25 0.10 -2.89
C THR A 548 4.84 -1.19 -2.31
N GLY A 549 4.10 -2.30 -2.35
CA GLY A 549 4.64 -3.63 -2.04
C GLY A 549 4.73 -3.98 -0.56
N HIS A 550 4.14 -3.17 0.32
CA HIS A 550 4.22 -3.36 1.77
C HIS A 550 3.42 -4.54 2.33
N GLY A 551 2.67 -5.26 1.48
CA GLY A 551 1.91 -6.45 1.86
C GLY A 551 0.96 -6.20 3.04
N THR A 552 1.04 -7.06 4.05
CA THR A 552 0.21 -6.98 5.27
C THR A 552 0.66 -5.89 6.24
N LEU A 553 1.84 -5.30 6.03
CA LEU A 553 2.49 -4.36 6.95
C LEU A 553 2.45 -2.92 6.45
N GLY A 554 1.63 -2.60 5.44
CA GLY A 554 1.51 -1.26 4.85
C GLY A 554 1.35 -0.15 5.88
N TRP A 555 0.49 -0.33 6.88
CA TRP A 555 0.36 0.63 7.98
C TRP A 555 1.61 0.70 8.87
N THR A 556 2.18 -0.46 9.21
CA THR A 556 3.33 -0.62 10.11
C THR A 556 4.61 0.00 9.56
N THR A 557 4.79 0.06 8.24
CA THR A 557 6.02 0.54 7.59
C THR A 557 5.83 1.76 6.68
N ALA A 558 4.59 2.26 6.51
CA ALA A 558 4.26 3.36 5.60
C ALA A 558 5.18 4.56 5.76
N TYR A 559 5.30 5.05 6.99
CA TYR A 559 5.89 6.35 7.23
C TYR A 559 7.41 6.33 7.09
N ALA A 560 8.08 5.32 7.67
CA ALA A 560 9.53 5.17 7.49
C ALA A 560 9.91 4.99 6.01
N THR A 561 9.13 4.20 5.26
CA THR A 561 9.38 4.01 3.83
C THR A 561 9.05 5.25 2.99
N ALA A 562 8.09 6.08 3.40
CA ALA A 562 7.80 7.35 2.76
C ALA A 562 8.95 8.35 2.93
N ASP A 563 9.58 8.40 4.12
CA ASP A 563 10.79 9.19 4.35
C ASP A 563 11.96 8.70 3.49
N CYS A 564 12.08 7.39 3.25
CA CYS A 564 13.05 6.85 2.28
C CYS A 564 12.74 7.31 0.84
N CYS A 565 11.48 7.25 0.42
CA CYS A 565 11.05 7.68 -0.91
C CYS A 565 11.32 9.18 -1.13
N ALA A 566 10.97 10.01 -0.15
CA ALA A 566 11.22 11.45 -0.17
C ALA A 566 12.72 11.76 -0.25
N GLN A 567 13.58 11.04 0.49
CA GLN A 567 15.03 11.16 0.36
C GLN A 567 15.52 10.86 -1.06
N ASP A 568 15.02 9.78 -1.68
CA ASP A 568 15.39 9.41 -3.04
C ASP A 568 14.97 10.47 -4.09
N ILE A 569 13.77 11.04 -3.93
CA ILE A 569 13.26 12.12 -4.77
C ILE A 569 14.11 13.38 -4.60
N LEU A 570 14.38 13.81 -3.36
CA LEU A 570 15.18 15.00 -3.09
C LEU A 570 16.62 14.84 -3.59
N ASP A 571 17.22 13.67 -3.41
CA ASP A 571 18.54 13.37 -3.96
C ASP A 571 18.53 13.52 -5.49
N TYR A 572 17.49 13.03 -6.17
CA TYR A 572 17.32 13.19 -7.62
C TYR A 572 17.16 14.65 -8.02
N LEU A 573 16.36 15.44 -7.29
CA LEU A 573 16.15 16.86 -7.60
C LEU A 573 17.43 17.68 -7.44
N LEU A 574 18.28 17.32 -6.47
CA LEU A 574 19.56 17.96 -6.20
C LEU A 574 20.71 17.51 -7.12
N LEU A 575 20.51 16.47 -7.94
CA LEU A 575 21.51 16.07 -8.93
C LEU A 575 21.65 17.11 -10.04
N PRO A 576 22.88 17.49 -10.44
CA PRO A 576 23.11 18.29 -11.63
C PRO A 576 22.53 17.60 -12.88
N PRO A 577 22.02 18.36 -13.89
CA PRO A 577 21.43 17.79 -15.11
C PRO A 577 22.35 16.78 -15.81
N GLU A 578 23.64 17.10 -15.92
CA GLU A 578 24.67 16.24 -16.54
C GLU A 578 24.83 14.88 -15.84
N LYS A 579 24.55 14.81 -14.53
CA LYS A 579 24.59 13.56 -13.76
C LYS A 579 23.28 12.79 -13.80
N LYS A 580 22.19 13.39 -14.30
CA LYS A 580 20.93 12.68 -14.59
C LYS A 580 21.01 11.88 -15.90
N ASP A 581 21.95 12.21 -16.79
CA ASP A 581 22.16 11.58 -18.11
C ASP A 581 22.98 10.29 -18.10
N GLY A 582 23.82 10.08 -17.08
CA GLY A 582 24.62 8.86 -16.97
C GLY A 582 23.77 7.60 -16.75
N ASP A 583 24.38 6.42 -16.96
CA ASP A 583 23.91 5.18 -16.32
C ASP A 583 23.87 5.33 -14.78
N ASP A 584 24.58 6.35 -14.28
CA ASP A 584 24.57 6.93 -12.93
C ASP A 584 23.26 7.68 -12.55
N SER A 585 22.08 7.18 -12.94
CA SER A 585 20.97 7.13 -11.97
C SER A 585 21.39 6.08 -10.94
N SER A 586 22.42 6.40 -10.15
CA SER A 586 23.34 5.40 -9.60
C SER A 586 22.54 4.22 -9.06
N PRO A 587 22.91 2.96 -9.39
CA PRO A 587 22.42 1.83 -8.60
C PRO A 587 22.57 2.23 -7.14
N SER A 588 21.54 1.92 -6.34
CA SER A 588 21.42 2.19 -4.90
C SER A 588 22.75 2.13 -4.14
N ASP A 589 23.66 1.27 -4.61
CA ASP A 589 25.06 1.03 -4.33
C ASP A 589 26.00 2.23 -4.11
N LYS A 590 25.83 3.39 -4.78
CA LYS A 590 26.70 4.57 -4.52
C LYS A 590 26.03 5.69 -3.72
N LYS A 591 24.74 5.56 -3.39
CA LYS A 591 24.04 6.56 -2.58
C LYS A 591 24.28 6.27 -1.09
N ALA A 592 24.33 7.33 -0.28
CA ALA A 592 24.35 7.17 1.18
C ALA A 592 23.10 6.40 1.63
N PRO A 593 23.18 5.54 2.67
CA PRO A 593 22.02 4.86 3.24
C PRO A 593 20.87 5.82 3.56
N PHE A 594 19.63 5.33 3.55
CA PHE A 594 18.50 6.11 4.02
C PHE A 594 18.66 6.40 5.52
N SER A 595 18.38 7.64 5.93
CA SER A 595 18.24 7.99 7.34
C SER A 595 16.79 7.75 7.75
N LEU A 596 16.57 6.95 8.78
CA LEU A 596 15.24 6.64 9.31
C LEU A 596 14.85 7.59 10.45
N PRO A 597 13.54 7.77 10.72
CA PRO A 597 13.05 8.62 11.81
C PRO A 597 13.61 8.39 13.20
N ASP A 598 14.00 7.16 13.54
CA ASP A 598 14.56 6.82 14.84
C ASP A 598 16.09 7.05 14.92
N GLY A 599 16.67 7.68 13.89
CA GLY A 599 18.11 7.95 13.77
C GLY A 599 18.92 6.76 13.24
N SER A 600 18.31 5.60 13.02
CA SER A 600 18.99 4.47 12.40
C SER A 600 19.12 4.67 10.87
N THR A 601 19.96 3.85 10.22
CA THR A 601 20.18 3.91 8.77
C THR A 601 19.77 2.61 8.09
N LEU A 602 19.26 2.69 6.86
CA LEU A 602 18.87 1.54 6.06
C LEU A 602 19.58 1.55 4.69
N ASP A 603 20.21 0.43 4.32
CA ASP A 603 20.76 0.27 2.96
C ASP A 603 19.62 0.36 1.93
N ARG A 604 19.78 1.26 0.94
CA ARG A 604 18.78 1.52 -0.09
C ARG A 604 18.46 0.27 -0.91
N LYS A 605 19.44 -0.61 -1.13
CA LYS A 605 19.26 -1.83 -1.94
C LYS A 605 18.16 -2.74 -1.41
N LEU A 606 17.96 -2.75 -0.08
CA LEU A 606 17.04 -3.68 0.58
C LEU A 606 15.59 -3.44 0.19
N ILE A 607 15.21 -2.19 -0.10
CA ILE A 607 13.84 -1.82 -0.49
C ILE A 607 13.75 -1.25 -1.91
N SER A 608 14.88 -1.09 -2.61
CA SER A 608 14.93 -0.61 -3.99
C SER A 608 14.23 -1.57 -4.98
N PRO A 609 13.57 -1.07 -6.03
CA PRO A 609 13.04 -1.89 -7.13
C PRO A 609 14.13 -2.66 -7.88
N SER A 610 15.37 -2.17 -7.86
CA SER A 610 16.51 -2.79 -8.56
C SER A 610 16.79 -4.24 -8.12
N ARG A 611 16.36 -4.64 -6.91
CA ARG A 611 16.54 -6.01 -6.43
C ARG A 611 15.76 -7.06 -7.24
N PHE A 612 14.78 -6.63 -8.04
CA PHE A 612 14.03 -7.50 -8.95
C PHE A 612 14.56 -7.49 -10.39
N GLN A 613 15.62 -6.74 -10.70
CA GLN A 613 16.18 -6.60 -12.05
C GLN A 613 17.19 -7.70 -12.44
N PHE A 614 17.32 -8.79 -11.68
CA PHE A 614 18.35 -9.81 -11.93
C PHE A 614 17.81 -11.05 -12.69
N GLY A 615 18.62 -11.56 -13.63
CA GLY A 615 18.46 -12.89 -14.27
C GLY A 615 17.53 -12.93 -15.49
N TRP A 616 16.93 -14.10 -15.75
CA TRP A 616 15.98 -14.38 -16.86
C TRP A 616 14.74 -13.46 -16.88
N PHE A 617 14.48 -12.72 -15.79
CA PHE A 617 13.34 -11.81 -15.63
C PHE A 617 13.66 -10.37 -16.07
N ALA A 618 14.93 -10.05 -16.28
CA ALA A 618 15.35 -8.89 -17.04
C ALA A 618 15.32 -9.26 -18.52
N SER A 619 14.18 -9.05 -19.17
CA SER A 619 14.10 -9.12 -20.63
C SER A 619 13.68 -7.75 -21.20
N PRO A 620 14.10 -7.47 -22.45
CA PRO A 620 14.67 -6.19 -22.87
C PRO A 620 13.73 -4.99 -22.93
#